data_AF-A0A538CNX8-F1
#
_entry.id   AF-A0A538CNX8-F1
#
_cell.length_a   1.000
_cell.length_b   1.000
_cell.length_c   1.000
_cell.angle_alpha   90.00
_cell.angle_beta   90.00
_cell.angle_gamma   90.00
#
_symmetry.space_group_name_H-M   'P 1'
#
loop_
_entity.id
_entity.type
_entity.pdbx_description
1 polymer ?
#
loop_
_entity_poly.entity_id
_entity_poly.type
_entity_poly.pdbx_seq_one_letter_code
_entity_poly.pdbx_strand_id
1 'polypeptide(L)'
;MASCANCGRRLPKESRFCPECGQPTAEGATKVLELPPDETGPVPVTYTRAETSYYGVTPTRLVLGLAGAGVALAIALFATGHWPVGLVLLGLALLLVLVGAETGAMRARAGVAADSVATRGRATRRVLSLRRELRRLAAQRARLLFELGDAVYRDDEQATDAAHGRVSELDELVQRREGEMQEVIAHAQDRLHRRRLEVQATEMVEIPAEPPAPGEQDPVGPAVIPEPYPPPDEGNPPQPAIIPEPGPAVIPEPGPQAPEEGS
;
A
#
# COMPACT_ATOMS: atom_id res chain seq x y z
N MET A 1 -38.11 49.67 -37.42
CA MET A 1 -37.99 48.20 -37.46
C MET A 1 -36.57 47.91 -37.88
N ALA A 2 -35.77 47.25 -37.05
CA ALA A 2 -34.39 46.92 -37.41
C ALA A 2 -34.38 45.66 -38.28
N SER A 3 -33.53 45.62 -39.30
CA SER A 3 -33.18 44.41 -40.05
C SER A 3 -31.82 43.92 -39.61
N CYS A 4 -31.62 42.60 -39.61
CA CYS A 4 -30.31 42.01 -39.31
C CYS A 4 -29.28 42.47 -40.34
N ALA A 5 -28.14 43.00 -39.87
CA ALA A 5 -27.06 43.44 -40.76
C ALA A 5 -26.41 42.27 -41.53
N ASN A 6 -26.51 41.05 -41.01
CA ASN A 6 -25.92 39.86 -41.64
C ASN A 6 -26.87 39.18 -42.65
N CYS A 7 -28.13 38.91 -42.28
CA CYS A 7 -29.06 38.14 -43.12
C CYS A 7 -30.24 38.95 -43.68
N GLY A 8 -30.35 40.25 -43.36
CA GLY A 8 -31.37 41.15 -43.89
C GLY A 8 -32.80 40.95 -43.38
N ARG A 9 -33.07 39.91 -42.58
CA ARG A 9 -34.43 39.66 -42.04
C ARG A 9 -34.83 40.68 -40.99
N ARG A 10 -36.14 40.91 -40.88
CA ARG A 10 -36.74 41.78 -39.85
C ARG A 10 -36.52 41.19 -38.47
N LEU A 11 -35.96 42.00 -37.58
CA LEU A 11 -35.75 41.66 -36.17
C LEU A 11 -36.96 42.12 -35.34
N PRO A 12 -37.40 41.32 -34.35
CA PRO A 12 -38.28 41.79 -33.29
C PRO A 12 -37.67 43.02 -32.60
N LYS A 13 -38.52 43.96 -32.15
CA LYS A 13 -38.05 45.04 -31.28
C LYS A 13 -37.49 44.39 -30.01
N GLU A 14 -36.21 44.60 -29.69
CA GLU A 14 -35.47 44.06 -28.53
C GLU A 14 -34.85 42.65 -28.63
N SER A 15 -34.76 42.04 -29.81
CA SER A 15 -34.01 40.78 -29.94
C SER A 15 -32.49 41.01 -29.88
N ARG A 16 -31.81 40.47 -28.87
CA ARG A 16 -30.34 40.53 -28.73
C ARG A 16 -29.58 39.70 -29.79
N PHE A 17 -30.25 38.70 -30.35
CA PHE A 17 -29.70 37.81 -31.37
C PHE A 17 -30.73 37.63 -32.48
N CYS A 18 -30.26 37.44 -33.72
CA CYS A 18 -31.12 37.08 -34.83
C CYS A 18 -31.57 35.62 -34.69
N PRO A 19 -32.89 35.31 -34.66
CA PRO A 19 -33.38 33.95 -34.50
C PRO A 19 -33.09 33.02 -35.68
N GLU A 20 -32.68 33.56 -36.82
CA GLU A 20 -32.41 32.78 -38.04
C GLU A 20 -30.93 32.49 -38.26
N CYS A 21 -30.05 33.48 -38.07
CA CYS A 21 -28.61 33.29 -38.31
C CYS A 21 -27.78 33.25 -37.02
N GLY A 22 -28.38 33.44 -35.84
CA GLY A 22 -27.73 33.38 -34.54
C GLY A 22 -26.78 34.55 -34.23
N GLN A 23 -26.61 35.51 -35.14
CA GLN A 23 -25.70 36.63 -34.90
C GLN A 23 -26.26 37.65 -33.90
N PRO A 24 -25.40 38.20 -33.01
CA PRO A 24 -25.80 39.25 -32.08
C PRO A 24 -26.14 40.53 -32.86
N THR A 25 -27.20 41.20 -32.44
CA THR A 25 -27.53 42.53 -32.96
C THR A 25 -26.61 43.57 -32.33
N ALA A 26 -26.13 44.55 -33.11
CA ALA A 26 -25.11 45.52 -32.70
C ALA A 26 -25.44 46.36 -31.44
N GLU A 27 -26.67 46.33 -30.93
CA GLU A 27 -27.09 47.03 -29.71
C GLU A 27 -26.78 46.28 -28.40
N GLY A 28 -26.21 45.08 -28.44
CA GLY A 28 -25.82 44.32 -27.26
C GLY A 28 -24.31 44.32 -27.02
N ALA A 29 -23.76 45.39 -26.44
CA ALA A 29 -22.38 45.40 -25.96
C ALA A 29 -22.16 44.17 -25.04
N THR A 30 -21.22 43.31 -25.40
CA THR A 30 -20.73 42.24 -24.52
C THR A 30 -20.17 42.89 -23.27
N LYS A 31 -20.97 42.99 -22.22
CA LYS A 31 -20.49 43.38 -20.90
C LYS A 31 -19.64 42.21 -20.43
N VAL A 32 -18.32 42.42 -20.36
CA VAL A 32 -17.41 41.51 -19.66
C VAL A 32 -17.89 41.49 -18.22
N LEU A 33 -18.63 40.44 -17.84
CA LEU A 33 -18.80 40.14 -16.43
C LEU A 33 -17.46 39.57 -15.97
N GLU A 34 -16.89 40.19 -14.95
CA GLU A 34 -15.78 39.59 -14.21
C GLU A 34 -16.23 38.20 -13.77
N LEU A 35 -15.48 37.19 -14.20
CA LEU A 35 -15.68 35.82 -13.74
C LEU A 35 -15.55 35.85 -12.21
N PRO A 36 -16.49 35.27 -11.45
CA PRO A 36 -16.28 35.09 -10.02
C PRO A 36 -14.93 34.39 -9.81
N PRO A 37 -14.16 34.79 -8.78
CA PRO A 37 -12.83 34.25 -8.55
C PRO A 37 -12.89 32.72 -8.48
N ASP A 38 -11.85 32.07 -9.00
CA ASP A 38 -11.74 30.62 -9.01
C ASP A 38 -11.64 30.15 -7.55
N GLU A 39 -12.73 29.60 -7.03
CA GLU A 39 -12.84 28.99 -5.68
C GLU A 39 -12.04 27.68 -5.67
N THR A 40 -10.72 27.79 -5.87
CA THR A 40 -9.73 26.71 -5.73
C THR A 40 -9.29 26.53 -4.26
N GLY A 41 -10.19 26.87 -3.34
CA GLY A 41 -10.05 26.47 -1.94
C GLY A 41 -10.40 24.99 -1.78
N PRO A 42 -9.82 24.28 -0.79
CA PRO A 42 -10.26 22.95 -0.43
C PRO A 42 -11.68 23.04 0.14
N VAL A 43 -12.69 22.99 -0.73
CA VAL A 43 -14.08 22.90 -0.31
C VAL A 43 -14.26 21.49 0.28
N PRO A 44 -14.60 21.34 1.56
CA PRO A 44 -14.83 20.03 2.15
C PRO A 44 -16.10 19.44 1.53
N VAL A 45 -15.93 18.65 0.48
CA VAL A 45 -17.02 17.87 -0.11
C VAL A 45 -17.39 16.80 0.90
N THR A 46 -18.40 17.09 1.72
CA THR A 46 -18.97 16.12 2.64
C THR A 46 -19.82 15.15 1.83
N TYR A 47 -19.21 14.04 1.43
CA TYR A 47 -19.92 12.92 0.81
C TYR A 47 -20.84 12.29 1.86
N THR A 48 -22.09 12.76 1.95
CA THR A 48 -23.14 12.05 2.67
C THR A 48 -23.56 10.86 1.83
N ARG A 49 -22.88 9.74 2.06
CA ARG A 49 -23.24 8.47 1.45
C ARG A 49 -24.57 8.03 2.05
N ALA A 50 -25.65 8.21 1.30
CA ALA A 50 -26.97 7.68 1.66
C ALA A 50 -26.90 6.15 1.66
N GLU A 51 -26.61 5.55 2.82
CA GLU A 51 -26.83 4.12 3.00
C GLU A 51 -28.35 3.90 2.93
N THR A 52 -28.80 3.13 1.93
CA THR A 52 -30.20 2.69 1.82
C THR A 52 -30.55 1.86 3.05
N SER A 53 -31.07 2.52 4.08
CA SER A 53 -31.65 1.88 5.26
C SER A 53 -33.01 1.31 4.88
N TYR A 54 -33.03 0.03 4.52
CA TYR A 54 -34.27 -0.69 4.31
C TYR A 54 -35.01 -0.84 5.64
N TYR A 55 -36.23 -0.28 5.68
CA TYR A 55 -37.22 -0.35 6.76
C TYR A 55 -37.23 -1.69 7.51
N GLY A 56 -36.93 -1.65 8.81
CA GLY A 56 -37.33 -2.68 9.78
C GLY A 56 -36.58 -4.02 9.76
N VAL A 57 -35.61 -4.22 8.87
CA VAL A 57 -34.79 -5.45 8.90
C VAL A 57 -33.62 -5.23 9.85
N THR A 58 -33.51 -6.09 10.88
CA THR A 58 -32.41 -6.05 11.85
C THR A 58 -31.07 -5.89 11.14
N PRO A 59 -30.22 -4.90 11.51
CA PRO A 59 -28.94 -4.70 10.86
C PRO A 59 -28.17 -6.01 10.81
N THR A 60 -27.63 -6.39 9.64
CA THR A 60 -26.91 -7.67 9.45
C THR A 60 -25.85 -7.91 10.52
N ARG A 61 -25.25 -6.84 11.05
CA ARG A 61 -24.30 -6.90 12.18
C ARG A 61 -24.89 -7.55 13.43
N LEU A 62 -26.16 -7.31 13.75
CA LEU A 62 -26.85 -7.94 14.88
C LEU A 62 -27.12 -9.42 14.63
N VAL A 63 -27.56 -9.79 13.41
CA VAL A 63 -27.78 -11.21 13.06
C VAL A 63 -26.47 -11.99 13.15
N LEU A 64 -25.38 -11.42 12.62
CA LEU A 64 -24.04 -12.02 12.72
C LEU A 64 -23.51 -12.05 14.16
N GLY A 65 -23.76 -10.99 14.94
CA GLY A 65 -23.43 -10.95 16.36
C GLY A 65 -24.15 -12.05 17.15
N LEU A 66 -25.45 -12.24 16.90
CA LEU A 66 -26.25 -13.30 17.52
C LEU A 66 -25.79 -14.69 17.08
N ALA A 67 -25.47 -14.88 15.79
CA ALA A 67 -24.93 -16.14 15.31
C ALA A 67 -23.58 -16.48 15.98
N GLY A 68 -22.67 -15.50 16.08
CA GLY A 68 -21.38 -15.66 16.75
C GLY A 68 -21.52 -15.97 18.24
N ALA A 69 -22.40 -15.26 18.93
CA ALA A 69 -22.73 -15.54 20.34
C ALA A 69 -23.31 -16.95 20.52
N GLY A 70 -24.19 -17.39 19.60
CA GLY A 70 -24.76 -18.73 19.59
C GLY A 70 -23.70 -19.83 19.44
N VAL A 71 -22.71 -19.65 18.57
CA VAL A 71 -21.58 -20.59 18.41
C VAL A 71 -20.74 -20.65 19.68
N ALA A 72 -20.41 -19.50 20.28
CA ALA A 72 -19.66 -19.46 21.54
C ALA A 72 -20.39 -20.20 22.67
N LEU A 73 -21.72 -20.00 22.78
CA LEU A 73 -22.56 -20.71 23.73
C LEU A 73 -22.59 -22.22 23.46
N ALA A 74 -22.69 -22.63 22.19
CA ALA A 74 -22.67 -24.03 21.79
C ALA A 74 -21.35 -24.72 22.18
N ILE A 75 -20.20 -24.05 22.01
CA ILE A 75 -18.88 -24.54 22.43
C ILE A 75 -18.82 -24.72 23.95
N ALA A 76 -19.28 -23.73 24.71
CA ALA A 76 -19.33 -23.81 26.17
C ALA A 76 -20.23 -24.95 26.68
N LEU A 77 -21.37 -25.18 26.02
CA LEU A 77 -22.27 -26.30 26.34
C LEU A 77 -21.67 -27.66 26.00
N PHE A 78 -20.90 -27.74 24.93
CA PHE A 78 -20.15 -28.95 24.60
C PHE A 78 -19.08 -29.26 25.67
N ALA A 79 -18.38 -28.23 26.15
CA ALA A 79 -17.38 -28.37 27.21
C ALA A 79 -17.98 -28.81 28.56
N THR A 80 -19.23 -28.44 28.83
CA THR A 80 -19.95 -28.84 30.07
C THR A 80 -20.69 -30.17 29.96
N GLY A 81 -20.54 -30.89 28.85
CA GLY A 81 -21.15 -32.22 28.64
C GLY A 81 -22.59 -32.22 28.12
N HIS A 82 -23.17 -31.05 27.84
CA HIS A 82 -24.54 -30.90 27.31
C HIS A 82 -24.55 -30.98 25.77
N TRP A 83 -24.03 -32.08 25.23
CA TRP A 83 -23.87 -32.27 23.79
C TRP A 83 -25.15 -32.10 22.94
N PRO A 84 -26.38 -32.51 23.37
CA PRO A 84 -27.55 -32.35 22.52
C PRO A 84 -28.00 -30.89 22.41
N VAL A 85 -27.89 -30.11 23.49
CA VAL A 85 -28.25 -28.68 23.49
C VAL A 85 -27.25 -27.88 22.67
N GLY A 86 -25.96 -28.22 22.77
CA GLY A 86 -24.91 -27.63 21.93
C GLY A 86 -25.16 -27.86 20.43
N LEU A 87 -25.62 -29.05 20.03
CA LEU A 87 -25.89 -29.39 18.64
C LEU A 87 -27.08 -28.59 18.06
N VAL A 88 -28.15 -28.43 18.85
CA VAL A 88 -29.32 -27.62 18.45
C VAL A 88 -28.94 -26.15 18.27
N LEU A 89 -28.16 -25.57 19.20
CA LEU A 89 -27.67 -24.20 19.10
C LEU A 89 -26.73 -23.98 17.92
N LEU A 90 -25.84 -24.95 17.66
CA LEU A 90 -24.96 -24.92 16.49
C LEU A 90 -25.79 -24.89 15.19
N GLY A 91 -26.84 -25.72 15.12
CA GLY A 91 -27.77 -25.75 13.99
C GLY A 91 -28.49 -24.42 13.79
N LEU A 92 -28.98 -23.80 14.87
CA LEU A 92 -29.64 -22.49 14.83
C LEU A 92 -28.68 -21.38 14.38
N ALA A 93 -27.45 -21.37 14.89
CA ALA A 93 -26.43 -20.41 14.48
C ALA A 93 -26.07 -20.57 12.99
N LEU A 94 -25.96 -21.81 12.50
CA LEU A 94 -25.72 -22.09 11.08
C LEU A 94 -26.87 -21.60 10.20
N LEU A 95 -28.11 -21.78 10.65
CA LEU A 95 -29.30 -21.30 9.95
C LEU A 95 -29.34 -19.76 9.88
N LEU A 96 -29.01 -19.07 10.98
CA LEU A 96 -28.89 -17.61 11.00
C LEU A 96 -27.83 -17.09 10.03
N VAL A 97 -26.70 -17.79 9.91
CA VAL A 97 -25.64 -17.47 8.93
C VAL A 97 -26.13 -17.64 7.50
N LEU A 98 -26.86 -18.72 7.20
CA LEU A 98 -27.45 -18.96 5.88
C LEU A 98 -28.45 -17.87 5.47
N VAL A 99 -29.36 -17.49 6.37
CA VAL A 99 -30.32 -16.39 6.13
C VAL A 99 -29.60 -15.05 5.93
N GLY A 100 -28.55 -14.78 6.71
CA GLY A 100 -27.69 -13.61 6.51
C GLY A 100 -26.91 -13.62 5.19
N ALA A 101 -26.59 -14.81 4.66
CA ALA A 101 -25.94 -14.99 3.37
C ALA A 101 -26.88 -14.70 2.19
N GLU A 102 -28.15 -15.11 2.29
CA GLU A 102 -29.15 -14.88 1.24
C GLU A 102 -29.55 -13.41 1.09
N THR A 103 -29.57 -12.65 2.19
CA THR A 103 -29.96 -11.23 2.24
C THR A 103 -28.91 -10.25 1.67
N GLY A 104 -27.88 -10.75 0.97
CA GLY A 104 -26.98 -9.95 0.13
C GLY A 104 -25.90 -9.16 0.86
N ALA A 105 -26.07 -8.84 2.14
CA ALA A 105 -25.07 -8.12 2.95
C ALA A 105 -23.77 -8.92 3.16
N MET A 106 -23.86 -10.24 3.11
CA MET A 106 -22.71 -11.14 3.12
C MET A 106 -22.11 -11.35 1.73
N ARG A 107 -22.82 -11.12 0.60
CA ARG A 107 -22.22 -11.33 -0.73
C ARG A 107 -21.08 -10.35 -1.03
N ALA A 108 -21.14 -9.15 -0.46
CA ALA A 108 -20.09 -8.13 -0.59
C ALA A 108 -18.84 -8.38 0.28
N ARG A 109 -18.96 -9.08 1.43
CA ARG A 109 -17.82 -9.41 2.31
C ARG A 109 -17.35 -10.86 2.17
N ALA A 110 -18.29 -11.80 2.00
CA ALA A 110 -18.01 -13.17 1.62
C ALA A 110 -17.53 -13.26 0.17
N GLY A 111 -17.88 -12.34 -0.73
CA GLY A 111 -17.27 -12.27 -2.07
C GLY A 111 -15.77 -12.02 -2.01
N VAL A 112 -15.29 -11.11 -1.15
CA VAL A 112 -13.86 -10.80 -1.03
C VAL A 112 -13.08 -11.92 -0.31
N ALA A 113 -13.69 -12.61 0.67
CA ALA A 113 -13.09 -13.76 1.34
C ALA A 113 -13.23 -15.08 0.53
N ALA A 114 -14.29 -15.25 -0.25
CA ALA A 114 -14.53 -16.43 -1.08
C ALA A 114 -13.85 -16.34 -2.44
N ASP A 115 -13.74 -15.17 -3.08
CA ASP A 115 -12.99 -14.99 -4.33
C ASP A 115 -11.48 -15.17 -4.12
N SER A 116 -10.98 -14.82 -2.94
CA SER A 116 -9.59 -15.11 -2.53
C SER A 116 -9.35 -16.58 -2.16
N VAL A 117 -10.40 -17.37 -1.91
CA VAL A 117 -10.34 -18.82 -1.65
C VAL A 117 -10.59 -19.63 -2.93
N ALA A 118 -11.54 -19.21 -3.78
CA ALA A 118 -11.88 -19.85 -5.03
C ALA A 118 -10.71 -19.78 -6.04
N THR A 119 -9.95 -18.68 -6.05
CA THR A 119 -8.73 -18.55 -6.86
C THR A 119 -7.56 -19.43 -6.37
N ARG A 120 -7.57 -19.90 -5.11
CA ARG A 120 -6.57 -20.84 -4.56
C ARG A 120 -6.94 -22.33 -4.70
N GLY A 121 -8.09 -22.66 -5.27
CA GLY A 121 -8.69 -24.00 -5.13
C GLY A 121 -7.92 -25.18 -5.73
N ARG A 122 -7.11 -24.98 -6.79
CA ARG A 122 -6.40 -26.11 -7.45
C ARG A 122 -5.09 -26.50 -6.76
N ALA A 123 -4.23 -25.52 -6.44
CA ALA A 123 -2.97 -25.79 -5.75
C ALA A 123 -3.19 -26.34 -4.34
N THR A 124 -4.17 -25.80 -3.60
CA THR A 124 -4.52 -26.26 -2.25
C THR A 124 -5.02 -27.70 -2.23
N ARG A 125 -5.89 -28.09 -3.18
CA ARG A 125 -6.33 -29.49 -3.34
C ARG A 125 -5.16 -30.44 -3.60
N ARG A 126 -4.20 -30.05 -4.44
CA ARG A 126 -3.01 -30.86 -4.73
C ARG A 126 -2.08 -31.00 -3.51
N VAL A 127 -1.85 -29.93 -2.76
CA VAL A 127 -1.09 -30.00 -1.50
C VAL A 127 -1.79 -30.90 -0.48
N LEU A 128 -3.11 -30.83 -0.38
CA LEU A 128 -3.88 -31.70 0.53
C LEU A 128 -3.82 -33.18 0.11
N SER A 129 -3.81 -33.49 -1.19
CA SER A 129 -3.64 -34.88 -1.65
C SER A 129 -2.25 -35.40 -1.29
N LEU A 130 -1.20 -34.62 -1.56
CA LEU A 130 0.19 -34.98 -1.20
C LEU A 130 0.37 -35.18 0.31
N ARG A 131 -0.22 -34.31 1.13
CA ARG A 131 -0.21 -34.49 2.60
C ARG A 131 -0.89 -35.78 3.05
N ARG A 132 -1.97 -36.20 2.39
CA ARG A 132 -2.63 -37.48 2.71
C ARG A 132 -1.76 -38.66 2.29
N GLU A 133 -1.09 -38.58 1.14
CA GLU A 133 -0.14 -39.60 0.69
C GLU A 133 1.04 -39.72 1.66
N LEU A 134 1.68 -38.61 2.05
CA LEU A 134 2.78 -38.61 3.01
C LEU A 134 2.40 -39.22 4.36
N ARG A 135 1.18 -38.95 4.86
CA ARG A 135 0.66 -39.60 6.09
C ARG A 135 0.51 -41.11 5.94
N ARG A 136 0.08 -41.59 4.75
CA ARG A 136 -0.01 -43.03 4.47
C ARG A 136 1.38 -43.67 4.43
N LEU A 137 2.34 -43.02 3.78
CA LEU A 137 3.74 -43.47 3.75
C LEU A 137 4.36 -43.49 5.16
N ALA A 138 4.09 -42.49 5.99
CA ALA A 138 4.54 -42.46 7.38
C ALA A 138 3.99 -43.64 8.20
N ALA A 139 2.70 -43.99 8.01
CA ALA A 139 2.12 -45.16 8.66
C ALA A 139 2.73 -46.49 8.16
N GLN A 140 3.07 -46.57 6.87
CA GLN A 140 3.76 -47.72 6.30
C GLN A 140 5.20 -47.85 6.84
N ARG A 141 5.92 -46.73 6.94
CA ARG A 141 7.27 -46.66 7.51
C ARG A 141 7.28 -47.17 8.94
N ALA A 142 6.31 -46.74 9.75
CA ALA A 142 6.18 -47.22 11.12
C ALA A 142 6.07 -48.76 11.18
N ARG A 143 5.28 -49.38 10.28
CA ARG A 143 5.16 -50.85 10.20
C ARG A 143 6.47 -51.52 9.81
N LEU A 144 7.16 -51.02 8.79
CA LEU A 144 8.45 -51.57 8.36
C LEU A 144 9.53 -51.45 9.44
N LEU A 145 9.51 -50.37 10.23
CA LEU A 145 10.43 -50.21 11.36
C LEU A 145 10.16 -51.23 12.47
N PHE A 146 8.90 -51.64 12.69
CA PHE A 146 8.60 -52.74 13.60
C PHE A 146 9.10 -54.09 13.06
N GLU A 147 8.93 -54.36 11.76
CA GLU A 147 9.48 -55.57 11.13
C GLU A 147 11.01 -55.61 11.20
N LEU A 148 11.67 -54.47 10.97
CA LEU A 148 13.11 -54.34 11.11
C LEU A 148 13.56 -54.61 12.55
N GLY A 149 12.89 -54.01 13.54
CA GLY A 149 13.20 -54.24 14.95
C GLY A 149 13.02 -55.70 15.36
N ASP A 150 12.00 -56.38 14.82
CA ASP A 150 11.74 -57.80 15.06
C ASP A 150 12.82 -58.70 14.43
N ALA A 151 13.29 -58.37 13.22
CA ALA A 151 14.41 -59.07 12.56
C ALA A 151 15.72 -58.92 13.33
N VAL A 152 16.04 -57.69 13.75
CA VAL A 152 17.22 -57.38 14.57
C VAL A 152 17.16 -58.11 15.92
N TYR A 153 15.99 -58.16 16.55
CA TYR A 153 15.82 -58.85 17.83
C TYR A 153 16.05 -60.37 17.71
N ARG A 154 15.74 -60.96 16.56
CA ARG A 154 15.98 -62.39 16.28
C ARG A 154 17.38 -62.68 15.74
N ASP A 155 18.22 -61.67 15.56
CA ASP A 155 19.56 -61.79 14.98
C ASP A 155 19.56 -62.39 13.57
N ASP A 156 18.51 -62.08 12.78
CA ASP A 156 18.37 -62.52 11.39
C ASP A 156 18.92 -61.44 10.45
N GLU A 157 20.20 -61.60 10.05
CA GLU A 157 20.89 -60.65 9.17
C GLU A 157 20.20 -60.49 7.81
N GLN A 158 19.73 -61.60 7.20
CA GLN A 158 19.09 -61.54 5.88
C GLN A 158 17.75 -60.80 5.95
N ALA A 159 16.95 -61.06 6.99
CA ALA A 159 15.69 -60.34 7.20
C ALA A 159 15.93 -58.87 7.53
N THR A 160 17.01 -58.56 8.27
CA THR A 160 17.40 -57.19 8.61
C THR A 160 17.80 -56.40 7.36
N ASP A 161 18.66 -56.95 6.51
CA ASP A 161 19.08 -56.31 5.26
C ASP A 161 17.88 -56.09 4.31
N ALA A 162 17.00 -57.08 4.19
CA ALA A 162 15.79 -56.96 3.39
C ALA A 162 14.84 -55.87 3.92
N ALA A 163 14.64 -55.80 5.25
CA ALA A 163 13.82 -54.78 5.87
C ALA A 163 14.43 -53.38 5.72
N HIS A 164 15.76 -53.26 5.84
CA HIS A 164 16.48 -52.01 5.62
C HIS A 164 16.30 -51.50 4.19
N GLY A 165 16.43 -52.39 3.19
CA GLY A 165 16.16 -52.06 1.78
C GLY A 165 14.73 -51.56 1.53
N ARG A 166 13.73 -52.16 2.17
CA ARG A 166 12.33 -51.70 2.09
C ARG A 166 12.14 -50.32 2.72
N VAL A 167 12.79 -50.05 3.85
CA VAL A 167 12.72 -48.73 4.52
C VAL A 167 13.40 -47.66 3.66
N SER A 168 14.57 -47.95 3.07
CA SER A 168 15.26 -46.99 2.21
C SER A 168 14.46 -46.67 0.94
N GLU A 169 13.85 -47.67 0.30
CA GLU A 169 12.98 -47.44 -0.87
C GLU A 169 11.77 -46.56 -0.52
N LEU A 170 11.18 -46.78 0.66
CA LEU A 170 10.07 -45.97 1.15
C LEU A 170 10.50 -44.53 1.45
N ASP A 171 11.67 -44.35 2.07
CA ASP A 171 12.21 -43.03 2.39
C ASP A 171 12.54 -42.24 1.10
N GLU A 172 13.05 -42.88 0.05
CA GLU A 172 13.22 -42.27 -1.27
C GLU A 172 11.88 -41.84 -1.91
N LEU A 173 10.82 -42.65 -1.75
CA LEU A 173 9.49 -42.29 -2.21
C LEU A 173 8.92 -41.08 -1.43
N VAL A 174 9.12 -41.04 -0.11
CA VAL A 174 8.73 -39.90 0.75
C VAL A 174 9.44 -38.64 0.28
N GLN A 175 10.76 -38.69 0.10
CA GLN A 175 11.55 -37.53 -0.37
C GLN A 175 11.07 -37.02 -1.72
N ARG A 176 10.79 -37.91 -2.69
CA ARG A 176 10.22 -37.52 -3.99
C ARG A 176 8.87 -36.80 -3.84
N ARG A 177 7.96 -37.32 -3.00
CA ARG A 177 6.64 -36.71 -2.79
C ARG A 177 6.71 -35.39 -2.03
N GLU A 178 7.65 -35.24 -1.10
CA GLU A 178 7.91 -33.98 -0.41
C GLU A 178 8.46 -32.91 -1.38
N GLY A 179 9.38 -33.30 -2.27
CA GLY A 179 9.88 -32.44 -3.35
C GLY A 179 8.74 -31.94 -4.25
N GLU A 180 7.87 -32.83 -4.73
CA GLU A 180 6.68 -32.45 -5.52
C GLU A 180 5.77 -31.46 -4.76
N MET A 181 5.59 -31.65 -3.45
CA MET A 181 4.79 -30.73 -2.63
C MET A 181 5.44 -29.35 -2.55
N GLN A 182 6.75 -29.28 -2.36
CA GLN A 182 7.50 -28.04 -2.30
C GLN A 182 7.45 -27.29 -3.65
N GLU A 183 7.62 -27.99 -4.77
CA GLU A 183 7.49 -27.41 -6.11
C GLU A 183 6.11 -26.79 -6.34
N VAL A 184 5.03 -27.50 -5.96
CA VAL A 184 3.65 -26.99 -6.07
C VAL A 184 3.45 -25.72 -5.24
N ILE A 185 4.03 -25.67 -4.03
CA ILE A 185 3.96 -24.50 -3.15
C ILE A 185 4.76 -23.33 -3.73
N ALA A 186 5.99 -23.56 -4.17
CA ALA A 186 6.87 -22.56 -4.76
C ALA A 186 6.24 -21.94 -6.00
N HIS A 187 5.70 -22.77 -6.91
CA HIS A 187 4.99 -22.29 -8.09
C HIS A 187 3.74 -21.47 -7.74
N ALA A 188 2.99 -21.86 -6.70
CA ALA A 188 1.84 -21.09 -6.23
C ALA A 188 2.26 -19.73 -5.65
N GLN A 189 3.37 -19.68 -4.91
CA GLN A 189 3.93 -18.44 -4.36
C GLN A 189 4.45 -17.51 -5.45
N ASP A 190 5.18 -18.03 -6.44
CA ASP A 190 5.69 -17.24 -7.58
C ASP A 190 4.54 -16.57 -8.35
N ARG A 191 3.47 -17.32 -8.62
CA ARG A 191 2.27 -16.75 -9.25
C ARG A 191 1.63 -15.64 -8.42
N LEU A 192 1.59 -15.78 -7.10
CA LEU A 192 1.07 -14.73 -6.21
C LEU A 192 1.99 -13.51 -6.18
N HIS A 193 3.31 -13.71 -6.22
CA HIS A 193 4.28 -12.64 -6.25
C HIS A 193 4.15 -11.83 -7.55
N ARG A 194 4.09 -12.48 -8.72
CA ARG A 194 3.86 -11.81 -10.01
C ARG A 194 2.56 -11.00 -10.02
N ARG A 195 1.46 -11.56 -9.51
CA ARG A 195 0.18 -10.83 -9.39
C ARG A 195 0.26 -9.63 -8.44
N ARG A 196 1.07 -9.68 -7.38
CA ARG A 196 1.27 -8.53 -6.49
C ARG A 196 2.02 -7.41 -7.19
N LEU A 197 3.01 -7.73 -8.01
CA LEU A 197 3.74 -6.73 -8.79
C LEU A 197 2.83 -6.04 -9.82
N GLU A 198 1.92 -6.77 -10.45
CA GLU A 198 0.92 -6.20 -11.38
C GLU A 198 -0.14 -5.31 -10.71
N VAL A 199 -0.41 -5.52 -9.41
CA VAL A 199 -1.50 -4.86 -8.67
C VAL A 199 -0.99 -3.78 -7.71
N GLN A 200 0.33 -3.54 -7.60
CA GLN A 200 0.79 -2.34 -6.93
C GLN A 200 0.22 -1.14 -7.71
N ALA A 201 -0.73 -0.45 -7.07
CA ALA A 201 -1.28 0.79 -7.58
C ALA A 201 -0.09 1.67 -7.93
N THR A 202 -0.07 2.21 -9.14
CA THR A 202 0.87 3.25 -9.52
C THR A 202 0.64 4.43 -8.58
N GLU A 203 1.32 4.41 -7.45
CA GLU A 203 1.42 5.54 -6.55
C GLU A 203 2.04 6.64 -7.41
N MET A 204 1.26 7.70 -7.64
CA MET A 204 1.77 8.87 -8.33
C MET A 204 2.89 9.40 -7.44
N VAL A 205 4.14 9.20 -7.87
CA VAL A 205 5.27 9.89 -7.28
C VAL A 205 4.97 11.37 -7.43
N GLU A 206 4.76 12.07 -6.31
CA GLU A 206 4.70 13.51 -6.30
C GLU A 206 6.00 14.01 -6.92
N ILE A 207 5.90 14.54 -8.15
CA ILE A 207 6.99 15.29 -8.76
C ILE A 207 7.21 16.47 -7.81
N PRO A 208 8.40 16.63 -7.20
CA PRO A 208 8.68 17.78 -6.35
C PRO A 208 8.27 19.04 -7.10
N ALA A 209 7.47 19.88 -6.46
CA ALA A 209 6.95 21.11 -7.06
C ALA A 209 8.08 21.84 -7.78
N GLU A 210 7.83 22.18 -9.04
CA GLU A 210 8.78 22.93 -9.86
C GLU A 210 9.18 24.19 -9.07
N PRO A 211 10.49 24.42 -8.83
CA PRO A 211 10.93 25.51 -8.00
C PRO A 211 10.34 26.83 -8.53
N PRO A 212 9.92 27.75 -7.64
CA PRO A 212 9.31 29.01 -8.06
C PRO A 212 10.22 29.73 -9.05
N ALA A 213 9.60 30.31 -10.08
CA ALA A 213 10.30 31.07 -11.10
C ALA A 213 11.25 32.11 -10.44
N PRO A 214 12.47 32.29 -10.97
CA PRO A 214 13.48 33.10 -10.30
C PRO A 214 13.04 34.57 -10.31
N GLY A 215 12.60 35.06 -9.14
CA GLY A 215 12.15 36.43 -8.98
C GLY A 215 11.76 36.81 -7.55
N GLU A 216 11.10 35.94 -6.80
CA GLU A 216 10.60 36.29 -5.47
C GLU A 216 11.29 35.47 -4.38
N GLN A 217 12.42 35.98 -3.86
CA GLN A 217 13.06 35.46 -2.64
C GLN A 217 12.87 36.49 -1.52
N ASP A 218 12.03 36.15 -0.54
CA ASP A 218 12.17 36.66 0.82
C ASP A 218 13.53 36.21 1.38
N PRO A 219 14.28 37.06 2.11
CA PRO A 219 15.66 36.77 2.49
C PRO A 219 15.75 35.68 3.56
N VAL A 220 15.97 34.44 3.14
CA VAL A 220 16.47 33.37 4.01
C VAL A 220 17.98 33.59 4.18
N GLY A 221 18.44 33.70 5.43
CA GLY A 221 19.84 33.91 5.78
C GLY A 221 20.79 32.87 5.16
N PRO A 222 22.10 33.17 5.07
CA PRO A 222 23.05 32.35 4.32
C PRO A 222 23.09 30.90 4.82
N ALA A 223 22.98 29.97 3.88
CA ALA A 223 23.04 28.53 4.14
C ALA A 223 24.40 28.15 4.76
N VAL A 224 24.38 27.56 5.95
CA VAL A 224 25.57 27.01 6.61
C VAL A 224 25.82 25.62 6.03
N ILE A 225 26.81 25.51 5.14
CA ILE A 225 27.30 24.24 4.61
C ILE A 225 28.23 23.62 5.68
N PRO A 226 28.00 22.39 6.17
CA PRO A 226 28.94 21.73 7.07
C PRO A 226 30.24 21.43 6.33
N GLU A 227 31.37 21.95 6.83
CA GLU A 227 32.68 21.66 6.25
C GLU A 227 33.02 20.16 6.36
N PRO A 228 33.55 19.53 5.29
CA PRO A 228 33.97 18.12 5.33
C PRO A 228 35.14 17.93 6.29
N TYR A 229 35.02 16.97 7.21
CA TYR A 229 36.09 16.56 8.12
C TYR A 229 36.76 15.26 7.65
N PRO A 230 38.09 15.08 7.82
CA PRO A 230 39.08 16.02 8.37
C PRO A 230 39.69 16.96 7.29
N PRO A 231 40.21 18.12 7.71
CA PRO A 231 40.87 19.05 6.80
C PRO A 231 42.13 18.41 6.17
N PRO A 232 42.39 18.67 4.88
CA PRO A 232 43.60 18.20 4.23
C PRO A 232 44.84 18.80 4.91
N ASP A 233 45.86 17.97 5.14
CA ASP A 233 47.12 18.34 5.78
C ASP A 233 47.89 19.32 4.89
N GLU A 234 47.69 20.62 5.14
CA GLU A 234 48.44 21.69 4.52
C GLU A 234 49.85 21.69 5.10
N GLY A 235 50.75 20.95 4.46
CA GLY A 235 52.17 20.90 4.82
C GLY A 235 52.76 22.30 5.02
N ASN A 236 53.55 22.46 6.10
CA ASN A 236 54.09 23.76 6.51
C ASN A 236 54.83 24.49 5.36
N PRO A 237 54.52 25.79 5.12
CA PRO A 237 55.15 26.55 4.06
C PRO A 237 56.65 26.82 4.36
N PRO A 238 57.52 26.93 3.34
CA PRO A 238 58.92 27.24 3.55
C PRO A 238 59.08 28.67 4.11
N GLN A 239 59.99 28.85 5.06
CA GLN A 239 60.25 30.16 5.68
C GLN A 239 60.84 31.14 4.65
N PRO A 240 60.33 32.39 4.57
CA PRO A 240 60.86 33.41 3.67
C PRO A 240 62.29 33.82 4.02
N ALA A 241 63.11 34.09 3.00
CA ALA A 241 64.47 34.60 3.18
C ALA A 241 64.45 36.03 3.75
N ILE A 242 65.22 36.26 4.82
CA ILE A 242 65.35 37.57 5.48
C ILE A 242 66.26 38.47 4.64
N ILE A 243 65.73 39.60 4.17
CA ILE A 243 66.48 40.67 3.49
C ILE A 243 66.78 41.78 4.52
N PRO A 244 68.05 42.17 4.76
CA PRO A 244 68.38 43.26 5.68
C PRO A 244 67.95 44.63 5.12
N GLU A 245 67.29 45.45 5.95
CA GLU A 245 66.84 46.80 5.59
C GLU A 245 67.99 47.84 5.57
N PRO A 246 67.93 48.87 4.69
CA PRO A 246 68.90 49.96 4.63
C PRO A 246 68.63 51.04 5.70
N GLY A 247 69.71 51.59 6.28
CA GLY A 247 69.67 52.50 7.43
C GLY A 247 69.09 53.92 7.16
N PRO A 248 68.76 54.67 8.22
CA PRO A 248 67.91 55.86 8.16
C PRO A 248 68.61 57.13 7.65
N ALA A 249 67.89 57.93 6.86
CA ALA A 249 68.22 59.31 6.54
C ALA A 249 67.47 60.28 7.47
N VAL A 250 68.20 61.29 7.98
CA VAL A 250 67.74 62.35 8.91
C VAL A 250 67.23 63.57 8.13
N ILE A 251 66.64 64.56 8.83
CA ILE A 251 66.55 66.03 8.57
C ILE A 251 65.07 66.53 8.43
N PRO A 252 64.66 67.74 8.92
CA PRO A 252 64.64 68.33 10.27
C PRO A 252 63.27 69.00 10.63
N GLU A 253 63.08 69.49 11.87
CA GLU A 253 61.82 70.14 12.34
C GLU A 253 61.67 71.63 11.93
N PRO A 254 60.45 72.14 11.66
CA PRO A 254 60.17 73.57 11.54
C PRO A 254 59.67 74.21 12.86
N GLY A 255 60.10 75.46 13.10
CA GLY A 255 60.02 76.20 14.36
C GLY A 255 58.66 76.83 14.78
N PRO A 256 58.66 77.62 15.87
CA PRO A 256 57.47 77.92 16.67
C PRO A 256 56.59 79.06 16.12
N GLN A 257 55.27 78.91 16.33
CA GLN A 257 54.22 79.86 15.96
C GLN A 257 54.09 80.98 17.01
N ALA A 258 53.98 82.23 16.54
CA ALA A 258 53.74 83.41 17.38
C ALA A 258 52.23 83.52 17.75
N PRO A 259 51.88 84.10 18.92
CA PRO A 259 50.49 84.20 19.38
C PRO A 259 49.75 85.43 18.81
N GLU A 260 48.47 85.25 18.51
CA GLU A 260 47.54 86.30 18.06
C GLU A 260 47.09 87.20 19.22
N GLU A 261 47.19 88.52 19.04
CA GLU A 261 46.61 89.57 19.87
C GLU A 261 45.14 89.84 19.46
N GLY A 262 44.28 90.12 20.45
CA GLY A 262 43.22 91.13 20.30
C GLY A 262 41.76 90.66 20.38
N SER A 263 41.17 90.84 21.57
CA SER A 263 39.86 91.48 21.74
C SER A 263 40.06 92.73 22.59
#